data_AF-A0A352EZP9-F1
#
_entry.id   AF-A0A352EZP9-F1
#
_cell.length_a   1.000
_cell.length_b   1.000
_cell.length_c   1.000
_cell.angle_alpha   90.00
_cell.angle_beta   90.00
_cell.angle_gamma   90.00
#
_symmetry.space_group_name_H-M   'P 1'
#
loop_
_entity.id
_entity.type
_entity.pdbx_description
1 polymer ?
#
loop_
_entity_poly.entity_id
_entity_poly.type
_entity_poly.pdbx_seq_one_letter_code
_entity_poly.pdbx_strand_id
1 'polypeptide(L)'
;MNRFACLINKRKNTVWGWQHGETKIPMNDLLRICHLVGVSLVDFLHTDFVVPEKAKWILAIPPISRGITKRPPPRPFDREEIDRLLGLALEESPPLSMKAVASRLNTNKRFLYKHFSYLCKAISARHANYKKACYKQVRKQLEKDMKQVANTLQADGIYPSRRRVALISRSVE
;
A
#
# COMPACT_ATOMS: atom_id res chain seq x y z
N MET A 1 7.15 -11.07 25.72
CA MET A 1 6.04 -11.32 24.77
C MET A 1 6.34 -12.31 23.64
N ASN A 2 7.48 -12.25 22.93
CA ASN A 2 7.72 -13.13 21.78
C ASN A 2 7.75 -14.63 22.16
N ARG A 3 8.35 -14.94 23.32
CA ARG A 3 8.38 -16.30 23.87
C ARG A 3 7.00 -16.84 24.22
N PHE A 4 6.13 -16.02 24.82
CA PHE A 4 4.72 -16.38 25.10
C PHE A 4 3.93 -16.62 23.81
N ALA A 5 4.08 -15.73 22.80
CA ALA A 5 3.45 -15.89 21.49
C ALA A 5 3.88 -17.20 20.79
N CYS A 6 5.15 -17.57 20.90
CA CYS A 6 5.63 -18.85 20.40
C CYS A 6 5.05 -20.05 21.18
N LEU A 7 4.96 -19.98 22.52
CA LEU A 7 4.39 -21.04 23.36
C LEU A 7 2.91 -21.34 23.01
N ILE A 8 2.12 -20.30 22.76
CA ILE A 8 0.70 -20.44 22.38
C ILE A 8 0.49 -20.64 20.87
N ASN A 9 1.58 -20.69 20.09
CA ASN A 9 1.59 -20.79 18.62
C ASN A 9 0.77 -19.70 17.91
N LYS A 10 0.94 -18.44 18.32
CA LYS A 10 0.28 -17.27 17.70
C LYS A 10 1.30 -16.24 17.24
N ARG A 11 0.89 -15.38 16.30
CA ARG A 11 1.72 -14.26 15.87
C ARG A 11 1.82 -13.23 16.98
N LYS A 12 2.98 -12.57 17.06
CA LYS A 12 3.23 -11.49 18.05
C LYS A 12 2.11 -10.44 18.05
N ASN A 13 1.64 -10.02 16.87
CA ASN A 13 0.58 -9.01 16.75
C ASN A 13 -0.76 -9.49 17.31
N THR A 14 -1.08 -10.78 17.18
CA THR A 14 -2.31 -11.36 17.73
C THR A 14 -2.30 -11.33 19.26
N VAL A 15 -1.18 -11.72 19.86
CA VAL A 15 -1.02 -11.68 21.33
C VAL A 15 -0.99 -10.25 21.85
N TRP A 16 -0.36 -9.35 21.11
CA TRP A 16 -0.35 -7.93 21.45
C TRP A 16 -1.77 -7.35 21.45
N GLY A 17 -2.59 -7.66 20.44
CA GLY A 17 -3.99 -7.25 20.38
C GLY A 17 -4.87 -7.86 21.48
N TRP A 18 -4.56 -9.06 21.97
CA TRP A 18 -5.23 -9.66 23.13
C TRP A 18 -4.90 -8.95 24.43
N GLN A 19 -3.62 -8.64 24.65
CA GLN A 19 -3.15 -7.98 25.87
C GLN A 19 -3.72 -6.58 26.05
N HIS A 20 -3.95 -5.85 24.96
CA HIS A 20 -4.45 -4.48 24.99
C HIS A 20 -5.97 -4.41 24.78
N GLY A 21 -6.67 -5.55 24.76
CA GLY A 21 -8.13 -5.61 24.63
C GLY A 21 -8.68 -5.27 23.23
N GLU A 22 -7.82 -5.07 22.23
CA GLU A 22 -8.24 -4.77 20.85
C GLU A 22 -8.96 -5.94 20.17
N THR A 23 -8.68 -7.17 20.61
CA THR A 23 -9.29 -8.40 20.07
C THR A 23 -9.63 -9.38 21.17
N LYS A 24 -10.81 -10.00 21.10
CA LYS A 24 -11.24 -11.04 22.05
C LYS A 24 -10.43 -12.32 21.85
N ILE A 25 -10.02 -12.94 22.96
CA ILE A 25 -9.32 -14.24 22.92
C ILE A 25 -10.37 -15.33 22.64
N PRO A 26 -10.22 -16.14 21.58
CA PRO A 26 -11.14 -17.24 21.32
C PRO A 26 -10.97 -18.34 22.38
N MET A 27 -12.06 -19.03 22.71
CA MET A 27 -12.14 -19.99 23.82
C MET A 27 -11.04 -21.07 23.80
N ASN A 28 -10.71 -21.59 22.61
CA ASN A 28 -9.64 -22.59 22.46
C ASN A 28 -8.25 -22.06 22.86
N ASP A 29 -7.96 -20.80 22.55
CA ASP A 29 -6.69 -20.19 22.92
C ASP A 29 -6.66 -19.84 24.41
N LEU A 30 -7.80 -19.48 24.99
CA LEU A 30 -7.97 -19.25 26.42
C LEU A 30 -7.68 -20.54 27.21
N LEU A 31 -8.34 -21.66 26.85
CA LEU A 31 -8.12 -22.97 27.46
C LEU A 31 -6.67 -23.42 27.34
N ARG A 32 -6.03 -23.14 26.19
CA ARG A 32 -4.62 -23.47 25.98
C ARG A 32 -3.69 -22.66 26.88
N ILE A 33 -3.99 -21.38 27.11
CA ILE A 33 -3.25 -20.53 28.05
C ILE A 33 -3.44 -21.04 29.49
N CYS A 34 -4.68 -21.31 29.90
CA CYS A 34 -5.00 -21.88 31.21
C CYS A 34 -4.24 -23.18 31.47
N HIS A 35 -4.22 -24.09 30.49
CA HIS A 35 -3.48 -25.34 30.57
C HIS A 35 -1.95 -25.14 30.64
N LEU A 36 -1.40 -24.19 29.89
CA LEU A 36 0.04 -23.88 29.89
C LEU A 36 0.51 -23.25 31.21
N VAL A 37 -0.33 -22.43 31.83
CA VAL A 37 -0.02 -21.73 33.09
C VAL A 37 -0.37 -22.60 34.31
N GLY A 38 -1.21 -23.62 34.13
CA GLY A 38 -1.66 -24.52 35.20
C GLY A 38 -2.77 -23.91 36.05
N VAL A 39 -3.63 -23.08 35.45
CA VAL A 39 -4.69 -22.34 36.13
C VAL A 39 -6.05 -22.86 35.67
N SER A 40 -7.00 -23.03 36.60
CA SER A 40 -8.39 -23.36 36.25
C SER A 40 -9.01 -22.22 35.45
N LEU A 41 -9.79 -22.56 34.42
CA LEU A 41 -10.50 -21.57 33.61
C LEU A 41 -11.44 -20.70 34.48
N VAL A 42 -12.10 -21.31 35.47
CA VAL A 42 -13.04 -20.61 36.34
C VAL A 42 -12.29 -19.57 37.19
N ASP A 43 -11.14 -19.96 37.76
CA ASP A 43 -10.30 -19.05 38.53
C ASP A 43 -9.73 -17.92 37.66
N PHE A 44 -9.38 -18.23 36.40
CA PHE A 44 -8.91 -17.23 35.43
C PHE A 44 -9.98 -16.19 35.07
N LEU A 45 -11.26 -16.58 35.03
CA LEU A 45 -12.36 -15.70 34.65
C LEU A 45 -12.92 -14.89 35.84
N HIS A 46 -12.78 -15.40 37.07
CA HIS A 46 -13.38 -14.79 38.26
C HIS A 46 -12.39 -14.03 39.15
N THR A 47 -11.07 -14.15 38.92
CA THR A 47 -10.05 -13.55 39.79
C THR A 47 -9.24 -12.49 39.04
N ASP A 48 -9.09 -11.29 39.63
CA ASP A 48 -8.30 -10.19 39.03
C ASP A 48 -6.79 -10.52 38.96
N PHE A 49 -6.32 -11.41 39.83
CA PHE A 49 -4.93 -11.88 39.86
C PHE A 49 -4.88 -13.35 40.25
N VAL A 50 -4.28 -14.18 39.39
CA VAL A 50 -3.95 -15.57 39.71
C VAL A 50 -2.47 -15.68 40.02
N VAL A 51 -2.12 -16.09 41.23
CA VAL A 51 -0.76 -16.50 41.58
C VAL A 51 -0.65 -17.98 41.21
N PRO A 52 0.17 -18.35 40.21
CA PRO A 52 0.29 -19.74 39.81
C PRO A 52 1.05 -20.53 40.89
N GLU A 53 0.32 -21.14 41.82
CA GLU A 53 0.90 -22.06 42.80
C GLU A 53 1.48 -23.27 42.06
N LYS A 54 2.82 -23.36 42.09
CA LYS A 54 3.59 -24.46 41.49
C LYS A 54 3.34 -24.68 40.00
N ALA A 55 3.42 -23.62 39.20
CA ALA A 55 3.58 -23.78 37.75
C ALA A 55 4.91 -24.49 37.44
N LYS A 56 4.90 -25.82 37.42
CA LYS A 56 5.73 -26.56 36.47
C LYS A 56 5.18 -26.18 35.11
N TRP A 57 5.77 -25.15 34.49
CA TRP A 57 5.52 -24.85 33.09
C TRP A 57 5.68 -26.19 32.37
N ILE A 58 4.61 -26.71 31.77
CA ILE A 58 4.69 -27.93 30.97
C ILE A 58 5.47 -27.54 29.71
N LEU A 59 6.79 -27.43 29.84
CA LEU A 59 7.76 -27.07 28.81
C LEU A 59 7.92 -28.20 27.78
N ALA A 60 7.06 -29.22 27.84
CA ALA A 60 7.07 -30.39 26.98
C ALA A 60 5.90 -30.42 25.98
N ILE A 61 5.35 -29.26 25.59
CA ILE A 61 4.65 -29.22 24.30
C ILE A 61 5.74 -29.01 23.24
N PRO A 62 6.06 -30.02 22.40
CA PRO A 62 6.98 -29.79 21.29
C PRO A 62 6.44 -28.60 20.51
N PRO A 63 7.29 -27.65 20.08
CA PRO A 63 6.83 -26.55 19.25
C PRO A 63 6.15 -27.18 18.05
N ILE A 64 4.81 -27.17 18.02
CA ILE A 64 4.04 -27.63 16.87
C ILE A 64 4.63 -26.86 15.72
N SER A 65 5.36 -27.57 14.87
CA SER A 65 6.11 -27.06 13.75
C SER A 65 5.20 -26.05 13.11
N ARG A 66 5.53 -24.75 13.23
CA ARG A 66 4.78 -23.68 12.58
C ARG A 66 4.62 -24.20 11.17
N GLY A 67 3.40 -24.58 10.77
CA GLY A 67 3.17 -25.20 9.48
C GLY A 67 3.84 -24.25 8.51
N ILE A 68 5.00 -24.68 7.99
CA ILE A 68 5.72 -23.91 6.99
C ILE A 68 4.71 -23.98 5.87
N THR A 69 3.88 -22.94 5.75
CA THR A 69 3.08 -22.78 4.56
C THR A 69 4.14 -22.84 3.48
N LYS A 70 4.17 -23.95 2.74
CA LYS A 70 5.15 -24.19 1.70
C LYS A 70 4.95 -23.01 0.77
N ARG A 71 5.78 -21.99 0.93
CA ARG A 71 5.68 -20.79 0.09
C ARG A 71 5.83 -21.38 -1.30
N PRO A 72 4.87 -21.13 -2.21
CA PRO A 72 5.02 -21.61 -3.56
C PRO A 72 6.42 -21.19 -4.01
N PRO A 73 7.19 -22.13 -4.62
CA PRO A 73 8.54 -21.82 -5.04
C PRO A 73 8.51 -20.50 -5.84
N PRO A 74 9.48 -19.61 -5.61
CA PRO A 74 9.52 -18.35 -6.35
C PRO A 74 9.42 -18.71 -7.83
N ARG A 75 8.37 -18.21 -8.50
CA ARG A 75 8.22 -18.46 -9.94
C ARG A 75 9.52 -18.02 -10.59
N PRO A 76 10.18 -18.88 -11.39
CA PRO A 76 11.31 -18.43 -12.18
C PRO A 76 10.84 -17.25 -13.01
N PHE A 77 11.48 -16.10 -12.85
CA PHE A 77 11.18 -14.93 -13.65
C PHE A 77 12.30 -14.80 -14.68
N ASP A 78 11.91 -14.68 -15.94
CA ASP A 78 12.86 -14.41 -17.00
C ASP A 78 13.30 -12.95 -16.90
N ARG A 79 14.57 -12.75 -16.52
CA ARG A 79 15.13 -11.41 -16.35
C ARG A 79 15.21 -10.68 -17.69
N GLU A 80 15.55 -11.40 -18.75
CA GLU A 80 15.80 -10.82 -20.07
C GLU A 80 14.49 -10.42 -20.76
N GLU A 81 13.41 -11.18 -20.55
CA GLU A 81 12.09 -10.83 -21.04
C GLU A 81 11.59 -9.53 -20.38
N ILE A 82 11.71 -9.42 -19.06
CA ILE A 82 11.28 -8.21 -18.32
C ILE A 82 12.13 -6.99 -18.70
N ASP A 83 13.44 -7.17 -18.87
CA ASP A 83 14.34 -6.08 -19.28
C ASP A 83 13.95 -5.54 -20.66
N ARG A 84 13.70 -6.43 -21.63
CA ARG A 84 13.22 -6.09 -22.97
C ARG A 84 11.89 -5.35 -22.93
N LEU A 85 10.91 -5.85 -22.17
CA LEU A 85 9.60 -5.22 -22.06
C LEU A 85 9.66 -3.84 -21.37
N LEU A 86 10.54 -3.67 -20.38
CA LEU A 86 10.80 -2.37 -19.76
C LEU A 86 11.48 -1.41 -20.73
N GLY A 87 12.40 -1.89 -21.57
CA GLY A 87 13.01 -1.12 -22.65
C GLY A 87 11.97 -0.61 -23.65
N LEU A 88 11.07 -1.48 -24.12
CA LEU A 88 9.97 -1.08 -25.01
C LEU A 88 9.06 -0.03 -24.35
N ALA A 89 8.69 -0.24 -23.08
CA ALA A 89 7.89 0.74 -22.33
C ALA A 89 8.60 2.08 -22.12
N LEU A 90 9.94 2.10 -22.16
CA LEU A 90 10.74 3.32 -22.08
C LEU A 90 10.73 4.12 -23.38
N GLU A 91 10.48 3.49 -24.53
CA GLU A 91 10.44 4.15 -25.85
C GLU A 91 9.01 4.55 -26.27
N GLU A 92 8.00 3.80 -25.83
CA GLU A 92 6.58 4.03 -26.15
C GLU A 92 6.10 5.48 -25.89
N SER A 93 5.27 6.00 -26.79
CA SER A 93 4.63 7.32 -26.68
C SER A 93 3.11 7.16 -26.81
N PRO A 94 2.30 7.70 -25.87
CA PRO A 94 2.70 8.50 -24.71
C PRO A 94 3.38 7.67 -23.62
N PRO A 95 4.32 8.26 -22.84
CA PRO A 95 5.04 7.52 -21.81
C PRO A 95 4.07 7.02 -20.75
N LEU A 96 4.14 5.72 -20.45
CA LEU A 96 3.27 5.06 -19.49
C LEU A 96 3.73 5.32 -18.04
N SER A 97 2.76 5.37 -17.12
CA SER A 97 3.09 5.36 -15.70
C SER A 97 3.67 4.01 -15.29
N MET A 98 4.58 3.98 -14.31
CA MET A 98 5.06 2.70 -13.74
C MET A 98 3.95 1.82 -13.15
N LYS A 99 2.76 2.37 -12.86
CA LYS A 99 1.59 1.57 -12.49
C LYS A 99 1.05 0.80 -13.69
N ALA A 100 0.87 1.49 -14.81
CA ALA A 100 0.37 0.91 -16.05
C ALA A 100 1.36 -0.13 -16.59
N VAL A 101 2.67 0.16 -16.55
CA VAL A 101 3.72 -0.81 -16.95
C VAL A 101 3.67 -2.06 -16.07
N ALA A 102 3.61 -1.91 -14.74
CA ALA A 102 3.51 -3.05 -13.83
C ALA A 102 2.24 -3.89 -14.06
N SER A 103 1.11 -3.23 -14.34
CA SER A 103 -0.14 -3.92 -14.70
C SER A 103 -0.04 -4.68 -16.02
N ARG A 104 0.59 -4.11 -17.05
CA ARG A 104 0.83 -4.77 -18.34
C ARG A 104 1.72 -5.99 -18.21
N LEU A 105 2.73 -5.91 -17.34
CA LEU A 105 3.64 -7.01 -17.02
C LEU A 105 3.07 -8.01 -16.01
N ASN A 106 1.87 -7.78 -15.48
CA ASN A 106 1.27 -8.55 -14.39
C ASN A 106 2.24 -8.79 -13.19
N THR A 107 3.08 -7.79 -12.89
CA THR A 107 4.10 -7.84 -11.85
C THR A 107 3.90 -6.77 -10.80
N ASN A 108 4.46 -7.00 -9.61
CA ASN A 108 4.41 -6.02 -8.53
C ASN A 108 5.48 -4.94 -8.73
N LYS A 109 5.12 -3.67 -8.58
CA LYS A 109 6.07 -2.54 -8.58
C LYS A 109 7.25 -2.77 -7.65
N ARG A 110 7.01 -3.26 -6.43
CA ARG A 110 8.10 -3.49 -5.45
C ARG A 110 9.13 -4.48 -6.00
N PHE A 111 8.68 -5.48 -6.76
CA PHE A 111 9.55 -6.44 -7.42
C PHE A 111 10.38 -5.77 -8.53
N LEU A 112 9.73 -5.02 -9.43
CA LEU A 112 10.40 -4.30 -10.51
C LEU A 112 11.47 -3.32 -9.99
N TYR A 113 11.16 -2.54 -8.95
CA TYR A 113 12.12 -1.61 -8.34
C TYR A 113 13.30 -2.32 -7.66
N LYS A 114 13.10 -3.54 -7.17
CA LYS A 114 14.17 -4.32 -6.54
C LYS A 114 15.17 -4.85 -7.58
N HIS A 115 14.70 -5.29 -8.75
CA HIS A 115 15.53 -5.97 -9.75
C HIS A 115 15.97 -5.08 -10.93
N PHE A 116 15.20 -4.05 -11.25
CA PHE A 116 15.36 -3.17 -12.42
C PHE A 116 15.22 -1.69 -12.02
N SER A 117 15.91 -1.30 -10.95
CA SER A 117 15.77 0.03 -10.34
C SER A 117 16.07 1.18 -11.33
N TYR A 118 17.07 1.01 -12.19
CA TYR A 118 17.47 2.00 -13.18
C TYR A 118 16.37 2.25 -14.23
N LEU A 119 15.88 1.19 -14.89
CA LEU A 119 14.81 1.30 -15.89
C LEU A 119 13.51 1.84 -15.29
N CYS A 120 13.13 1.38 -14.10
CA CYS A 120 11.95 1.89 -13.40
C CYS A 120 12.02 3.40 -13.14
N LYS A 121 13.20 3.91 -12.76
CA LYS A 121 13.44 5.34 -12.54
C LYS A 121 13.39 6.11 -13.86
N ALA A 122 13.98 5.59 -14.93
CA ALA A 122 13.97 6.21 -16.25
C ALA A 122 12.54 6.38 -16.80
N ILE A 123 11.73 5.31 -16.76
CA ILE A 123 10.32 5.35 -17.19
C ILE A 123 9.53 6.35 -16.32
N SER A 124 9.71 6.30 -15.00
CA SER A 124 9.04 7.22 -14.07
C SER A 124 9.37 8.68 -14.37
N ALA A 125 10.65 8.98 -14.63
CA ALA A 125 11.13 10.32 -14.95
C ALA A 125 10.56 10.81 -16.28
N ARG A 126 10.54 9.97 -17.32
CA ARG A 126 9.97 10.29 -18.63
C ARG A 126 8.49 10.62 -18.53
N HIS A 127 7.70 9.79 -17.84
CA HIS A 127 6.28 10.04 -17.60
C HIS A 127 6.05 11.32 -16.79
N ALA A 128 6.87 11.58 -15.76
CA ALA A 128 6.77 12.81 -14.96
C ALA A 128 7.07 14.06 -15.79
N ASN A 129 8.08 14.02 -16.66
CA ASN A 129 8.43 15.12 -17.55
C ASN A 129 7.33 15.36 -18.59
N TYR A 130 6.77 14.31 -19.18
CA TYR A 130 5.63 14.41 -20.09
C TYR A 130 4.40 15.04 -19.42
N LYS A 131 4.06 14.61 -18.20
CA LYS A 131 2.97 15.23 -17.44
C LYS A 131 3.24 16.71 -17.19
N LYS A 132 4.45 17.09 -16.78
CA LYS A 132 4.84 18.50 -16.58
C LYS A 132 4.68 19.30 -17.87
N ALA A 133 5.11 18.77 -19.01
CA ALA A 133 4.97 19.41 -20.31
C ALA A 133 3.48 19.60 -20.69
N CYS A 134 2.68 18.55 -20.53
CA CYS A 134 1.23 18.60 -20.77
C CYS A 134 0.55 19.66 -19.89
N TYR A 135 0.81 19.68 -18.59
CA TYR A 135 0.27 20.71 -17.69
C TYR A 135 0.69 22.13 -18.10
N LYS A 136 1.96 22.32 -18.49
CA LYS A 136 2.45 23.61 -18.97
C LYS A 136 1.73 24.04 -20.24
N GLN A 137 1.46 23.10 -21.15
CA GLN A 137 0.77 23.37 -22.40
C GLN A 137 -0.69 23.73 -22.17
N VAL A 138 -1.41 22.95 -21.35
CA VAL A 138 -2.79 23.26 -20.94
C VAL A 138 -2.87 24.63 -20.29
N ARG A 139 -1.96 24.94 -19.35
CA ARG A 139 -1.93 26.27 -18.70
C ARG A 139 -1.70 27.40 -19.71
N LYS A 140 -0.77 27.23 -20.65
CA LYS A 140 -0.53 28.22 -21.71
C LYS A 140 -1.74 28.41 -22.61
N GLN A 141 -2.46 27.33 -22.92
CA GLN A 141 -3.66 27.41 -23.74
C GLN A 141 -4.76 28.17 -23.00
N LEU A 142 -5.05 27.79 -21.76
CA LEU A 142 -6.02 28.50 -20.91
C LEU A 142 -5.68 29.99 -20.76
N GLU A 143 -4.39 30.32 -20.60
CA GLU A 143 -3.97 31.73 -20.53
C GLU A 143 -4.22 32.49 -21.83
N LYS A 144 -3.99 31.85 -23.00
CA LYS A 144 -4.30 32.44 -24.31
C LYS A 144 -5.79 32.63 -24.48
N ASP A 145 -6.59 31.61 -24.14
CA ASP A 145 -8.05 31.65 -24.26
C ASP A 145 -8.62 32.77 -23.37
N MET A 146 -8.14 32.90 -22.13
CA MET A 146 -8.53 33.99 -21.22
C MET A 146 -8.13 35.37 -21.76
N LYS A 147 -6.93 35.50 -22.35
CA LYS A 147 -6.49 36.76 -22.99
C LYS A 147 -7.36 37.12 -24.19
N GLN A 148 -7.73 36.14 -25.00
CA GLN A 148 -8.63 36.35 -26.14
C GLN A 148 -9.99 36.85 -25.67
N VAL A 149 -10.61 36.21 -24.68
CA VAL A 149 -11.89 36.65 -24.09
C VAL A 149 -11.80 38.06 -23.49
N ALA A 150 -10.68 38.40 -22.84
CA ALA A 150 -10.47 39.75 -22.31
C ALA A 150 -10.36 40.79 -23.43
N ASN A 151 -9.65 40.47 -24.51
CA ASN A 151 -9.49 41.36 -25.66
C ASN A 151 -10.81 41.59 -26.40
N THR A 152 -11.64 40.55 -26.57
CA THR A 152 -12.97 40.70 -27.21
C THR A 152 -13.88 41.60 -26.37
N LEU A 153 -13.92 41.40 -25.04
CA LEU A 153 -14.68 42.26 -24.14
C LEU A 153 -14.24 43.74 -24.24
N GLN A 154 -12.94 43.97 -24.33
CA GLN A 154 -12.40 45.32 -24.43
C GLN A 154 -12.67 45.96 -25.79
N ALA A 155 -12.67 45.17 -26.88
CA ALA A 155 -13.09 45.62 -28.21
C ALA A 155 -14.58 46.02 -28.23
N ASP A 156 -15.41 45.35 -27.44
CA ASP A 156 -16.83 45.68 -27.23
C ASP A 156 -17.03 46.90 -26.31
N GLY A 157 -15.95 47.56 -25.86
CA GLY A 157 -15.98 48.71 -24.93
C GLY A 157 -16.30 48.32 -23.48
N ILE A 158 -16.33 47.02 -23.16
CA ILE A 158 -16.69 46.50 -21.84
C ILE A 158 -15.42 46.20 -21.03
N TYR A 159 -15.33 46.78 -19.82
CA TYR A 159 -14.19 46.49 -18.94
C TYR A 159 -14.09 44.99 -18.60
N PRO A 160 -12.94 44.32 -18.87
CA PRO A 160 -12.76 42.88 -18.70
C PRO A 160 -12.49 42.52 -17.23
N SER A 161 -13.54 42.51 -16.41
CA SER A 161 -13.43 42.03 -15.02
C SER A 161 -13.35 40.50 -14.96
N ARG A 162 -12.66 39.97 -13.93
CA ARG A 162 -12.52 38.51 -13.69
C ARG A 162 -13.86 37.77 -13.74
N ARG A 163 -14.93 38.37 -13.19
CA ARG A 163 -16.29 37.78 -13.18
C ARG A 163 -16.86 37.64 -14.59
N ARG A 164 -16.67 38.66 -15.45
CA ARG A 164 -17.18 38.66 -16.83
C ARG A 164 -16.41 37.69 -17.73
N VAL A 165 -15.08 37.70 -17.63
CA VAL A 165 -14.22 36.75 -18.38
C VAL A 165 -14.57 35.30 -18.03
N ALA A 166 -14.78 35.01 -16.74
CA ALA A 166 -15.17 33.67 -16.29
C ALA A 166 -16.58 33.25 -16.71
N LEU A 167 -17.50 34.20 -16.90
CA LEU A 167 -18.87 33.93 -17.34
C LEU A 167 -18.87 33.52 -18.82
N ILE A 168 -18.16 34.27 -19.66
CA ILE A 168 -18.04 33.96 -21.09
C ILE A 168 -17.26 32.67 -21.31
N SER A 169 -16.15 32.45 -20.58
CA SER A 169 -15.36 31.23 -20.74
C SER A 169 -16.12 29.95 -20.36
N ARG A 170 -17.14 30.04 -19.50
CA ARG A 170 -18.00 28.90 -19.10
C ARG A 170 -19.17 28.65 -20.02
N SER A 171 -19.54 29.62 -20.85
CA SER A 171 -20.63 29.49 -21.82
C SER A 171 -20.19 28.92 -23.17
N VAL A 172 -18.88 28.70 -23.36
CA VAL A 172 -18.26 28.20 -24.60
C VAL A 172 -17.88 26.71 -24.52
N GLU A 173 -17.97 26.09 -23.32
CA GLU A 173 -17.93 24.62 -23.14
C GLU A 173 -19.31 23.99 -23.32
#